data_AF-A0AAE9LT82-F1
#
_entry.id   AF-A0AAE9LT82-F1
#
_cell.length_a   1.000
_cell.length_b   1.000
_cell.length_c   1.000
_cell.angle_alpha   90.00
_cell.angle_beta   90.00
_cell.angle_gamma   90.00
#
_symmetry.space_group_name_H-M   'P 1'
#
loop_
_entity.id
_entity.type
_entity.pdbx_description
1 polymer ?
#
loop_
_entity_poly.entity_id
_entity_poly.type
_entity_poly.pdbx_seq_one_letter_code
_entity_poly.pdbx_strand_id
1 'polypeptide(L)' 'MDSAKRGEETLSLTLPGNPLLSAEMPLEISEVRDGINGSWMIEQVTHTIDKSLGYSCGIEAVKEIE' A
#
# COMPACT_ATOMS: atom_id res chain seq x y z
N MET A 1 -11.23 -21.50 5.86
CA MET A 1 -10.17 -21.79 4.87
C MET A 1 -10.28 -20.68 3.84
N ASP A 2 -10.04 -19.43 4.26
CA ASP A 2 -10.41 -18.22 3.50
C ASP A 2 -9.19 -17.37 3.13
N SER A 3 -7.99 -17.97 3.20
CA SER A 3 -6.72 -17.30 2.87
C SER A 3 -6.48 -17.17 1.36
N ALA A 4 -7.35 -17.74 0.51
CA ALA A 4 -7.10 -17.86 -0.93
C ALA A 4 -7.51 -16.65 -1.77
N LYS A 5 -8.29 -15.71 -1.23
CA LYS A 5 -8.70 -14.49 -1.96
C LYS A 5 -7.79 -13.29 -1.67
N ARG A 6 -7.07 -13.31 -0.54
CA ARG A 6 -6.14 -12.25 -0.16
C ARG A 6 -4.92 -12.35 -1.08
N GLY A 7 -4.73 -11.34 -1.94
CA GLY A 7 -3.65 -11.34 -2.94
C GLY A 7 -4.08 -11.51 -4.40
N GLU A 8 -5.38 -11.63 -4.70
CA GLU A 8 -5.86 -11.58 -6.10
C GLU A 8 -5.73 -10.16 -6.70
N GLU A 9 -5.91 -9.13 -5.86
CA GLU A 9 -5.73 -7.72 -6.21
C GLU A 9 -4.56 -7.14 -5.41
N THR A 10 -3.50 -6.72 -6.10
CA THR A 10 -2.30 -6.11 -5.52
C THR A 10 -2.18 -4.64 -5.94
N LEU A 11 -1.67 -3.82 -5.04
CA LEU A 11 -1.43 -2.39 -5.23
C LEU A 11 0.03 -2.09 -4.89
N SER A 12 0.73 -1.43 -5.81
CA SER A 12 2.09 -0.92 -5.60
C SER A 12 2.14 0.58 -5.80
N LEU A 13 2.60 1.33 -4.80
CA LEU A 13 2.68 2.79 -4.81
C LEU A 13 4.08 3.25 -4.38
N THR A 14 4.53 4.37 -4.96
CA THR A 14 5.73 5.08 -4.49
C THR A 14 5.33 6.51 -4.14
N LEU A 15 5.61 6.93 -2.89
CA LEU A 15 5.20 8.22 -2.37
C LEU A 15 6.42 8.98 -1.80
N PRO A 16 6.52 10.32 -2.00
CA PRO A 16 7.36 11.16 -1.16
C PRO A 16 6.82 11.10 0.28
N GLY A 17 7.64 10.59 1.20
CA GLY A 17 7.17 9.58 2.16
C GLY A 17 6.46 10.05 3.43
N ASN A 18 5.80 9.08 4.08
CA ASN A 18 5.30 9.14 5.46
C ASN A 18 5.98 8.03 6.30
N PRO A 19 6.86 8.36 7.27
CA PRO A 19 7.62 7.38 8.06
C PRO A 19 6.78 6.58 9.05
N LEU A 20 5.51 6.94 9.24
CA LEU A 20 4.60 6.21 10.11
C LEU A 20 3.96 5.01 9.42
N LEU A 21 4.16 4.84 8.10
CA LEU A 21 3.63 3.70 7.37
C LEU A 21 4.43 2.43 7.69
N SER A 22 3.70 1.37 8.04
CA SER A 22 4.22 0.04 8.29
C SER A 22 3.32 -1.03 7.67
N ALA A 23 3.82 -2.27 7.65
CA ALA A 23 2.99 -3.42 7.35
C ALA A 23 1.81 -3.52 8.33
N GLU A 24 0.75 -4.20 7.89
CA GLU A 24 -0.50 -4.43 8.62
C GLU A 24 -1.28 -3.16 9.00
N MET A 25 -0.97 -2.03 8.36
CA MET A 25 -1.77 -0.82 8.46
C MET A 25 -2.86 -0.78 7.38
N PRO A 26 -4.09 -0.34 7.73
CA PRO A 26 -5.12 -0.08 6.75
C PRO A 26 -4.74 1.15 5.91
N LEU A 27 -5.07 1.08 4.62
CA LEU A 27 -4.83 2.12 3.63
C LEU A 27 -6.13 2.38 2.86
N GLU A 28 -6.61 3.61 2.87
CA GLU A 28 -7.77 4.04 2.08
C GLU A 28 -7.28 4.73 0.82
N ILE A 29 -7.71 4.23 -0.35
CA ILE A 29 -7.42 4.84 -1.65
C ILE A 29 -8.70 5.47 -2.20
N SER A 30 -8.62 6.74 -2.57
CA SER A 30 -9.70 7.51 -3.18
C SER A 30 -9.19 8.34 -4.36
N GLU A 31 -10.10 8.86 -5.18
CA GLU A 31 -9.79 9.78 -6.29
C GLU A 31 -8.86 9.20 -7.39
N VAL A 32 -8.80 7.86 -7.55
CA VAL A 32 -8.01 7.22 -8.62
C VAL A 32 -8.90 6.75 -9.78
N ARG A 33 -9.29 5.47 -9.79
CA ARG A 33 -10.16 4.85 -10.80
C ARG A 33 -11.14 3.93 -10.10
N ASP A 34 -12.36 3.89 -10.60
CA ASP A 34 -13.37 2.93 -10.17
C ASP A 34 -12.84 1.49 -10.25
N GLY A 35 -12.91 0.78 -9.13
CA GLY A 35 -12.33 -0.56 -8.94
C GLY A 35 -11.02 -0.58 -8.14
N ILE A 36 -10.28 0.54 -8.09
CA ILE A 36 -9.06 0.70 -7.27
C ILE A 36 -9.39 1.39 -5.94
N ASN A 37 -10.32 2.35 -5.97
CA ASN A 37 -10.77 3.02 -4.76
C ASN A 37 -11.33 2.00 -3.73
N GLY A 38 -11.04 2.21 -2.45
CA GLY A 38 -11.46 1.33 -1.36
C GLY A 38 -10.39 1.07 -0.31
N SER A 39 -10.64 0.08 0.54
CA SER A 39 -9.76 -0.34 1.64
C SER A 39 -8.74 -1.38 1.19
N TRP A 40 -7.49 -1.14 1.57
CA TRP A 40 -6.35 -2.00 1.31
C TRP A 40 -5.60 -2.27 2.62
N MET A 41 -4.99 -3.44 2.75
CA MET A 41 -4.04 -3.73 3.82
C MET A 41 -2.61 -3.68 3.26
N ILE A 42 -1.75 -2.90 3.90
CA ILE A 42 -0.33 -2.88 3.57
C ILE A 42 0.34 -4.20 3.97
N GLU A 43 0.99 -4.86 3.03
CA GLU A 43 1.80 -6.06 3.26
C GLU A 43 3.26 -5.70 3.52
N GLN A 44 3.77 -4.70 2.80
CA GLN A 44 5.17 -4.29 2.91
C GLN A 44 5.32 -2.78 2.70
N VAL A 45 6.21 -2.16 3.48
CA VAL A 45 6.68 -0.80 3.24
C VAL A 45 8.21 -0.82 3.12
N THR A 46 8.71 -0.27 2.02
CA THR A 46 10.14 -0.09 1.78
C THR A 46 10.49 1.38 1.94
N HIS A 47 11.14 1.71 3.06
CA HIS A 47 11.64 3.05 3.38
C HIS A 47 13.00 3.28 2.74
N THR A 48 13.12 4.29 1.88
CA THR A 48 14.37 4.63 1.21
C THR A 48 14.77 6.06 1.56
N ILE A 49 16.04 6.24 1.91
CA ILE A 49 16.65 7.57 2.08
C ILE A 49 17.80 7.68 1.09
N ASP A 50 17.68 8.59 0.14
CA ASP A 50 18.72 8.88 -0.82
C ASP A 50 19.09 10.38 -0.80
N LYS A 51 20.27 10.71 -1.33
CA LYS A 51 20.80 12.08 -1.29
C LYS A 51 20.16 13.03 -2.32
N SER A 52 19.50 12.50 -3.35
CA SER A 52 18.95 13.26 -4.47
C SER A 52 17.44 13.48 -4.37
N LEU A 53 16.67 12.48 -3.94
CA LEU A 53 15.21 12.52 -3.78
C LEU A 53 14.79 12.71 -2.31
N GLY A 54 15.68 12.45 -1.36
CA GLY A 54 15.41 12.56 0.07
C GLY A 54 14.76 11.28 0.62
N TYR A 55 13.68 11.43 1.38
CA TYR A 55 12.96 10.30 1.96
C TYR A 55 11.74 9.91 1.12
N SER A 56 11.64 8.63 0.78
CA SER A 56 10.52 8.04 0.05
C SER A 56 10.10 6.71 0.65
N CYS A 57 8.84 6.34 0.41
CA CYS A 57 8.31 5.03 0.79
C CYS A 57 7.67 4.34 -0.42
N GLY A 58 8.07 3.09 -0.66
CA GLY A 58 7.35 2.16 -1.53
C GLY A 58 6.38 1.34 -0.69
N ILE A 59 5.14 1.18 -1.15
CA ILE A 59 4.07 0.46 -0.45
C ILE A 59 3.57 -0.64 -1.36
N GLU A 60 3.48 -1.85 -0.81
CA GLU A 60 2.79 -2.99 -1.41
C GLU A 60 1.61 -3.34 -0.52
N ALA A 61 0.42 -3.44 -1.11
CA ALA A 61 -0.83 -3.66 -0.40
C ALA A 61 -1.75 -4.61 -1.16
N VAL A 62 -2.66 -5.25 -0.42
CA VAL A 62 -3.69 -6.15 -0.96
C VAL A 62 -5.07 -5.67 -0.55
N LYS A 63 -6.05 -5.88 -1.42
CA LYS A 63 -7.41 -5.43 -1.16
C LYS A 63 -8.01 -6.17 0.02
N GLU A 64 -8.68 -5.44 0.91
CA GLU A 64 -9.50 -6.09 1.93
C GLU A 64 -10.77 -6.66 1.30
N ILE A 65 -11.12 -7.88 1.69
CA ILE A 65 -12.31 -8.56 1.21
C ILE A 65 -13.33 -8.46 2.34
N GLU A 66 -14.47 -7.82 2.07
CA GLU A 66 -15.64 -7.85 2.96
C GLU A 66 -16.33 -9.23 2.96
#